data_AF-A0AA39K3F4-F1
#
_entry.id   AF-A0AA39K3F4-F1
#
_cell.length_a   1.000
_cell.length_b   1.000
_cell.length_c   1.000
_cell.angle_alpha   90.00
_cell.angle_beta   90.00
_cell.angle_gamma   90.00
#
_symmetry.space_group_name_H-M   'P 1'
#
loop_
_entity.id
_entity.type
_entity.pdbx_description
1 polymer ?
#
loop_
_entity_poly.entity_id
_entity_poly.type
_entity_poly.pdbx_seq_one_letter_code
_entity_poly.pdbx_strand_id
1 'polypeptide(L)'
;MAKITILDEDLKIEAMEDKMLKNPLHSNPHLPELYVAYAKKVKVQEQVRSLKKQIWASQDVLQLDKLKCRKCVLRQLGFVTSDDIVDVKGCVACELSSGDELLLTELIFNGIFNALSLEQCAALLSCFIFDGESKEETKVKAELAAPLCVMQETTRHIARRTVASFKVELMDAVMQWCRGTSFQDIKKGSIIRVFHRLEELF
;
A
#
# COMPACT_ATOMS: atom_id res chain seq x y z
N MET A 1 11.17 45.44 -4.43
CA MET A 1 10.48 44.31 -5.09
C MET A 1 8.96 44.51 -5.17
N ALA A 2 8.25 44.80 -4.07
CA ALA A 2 6.78 44.99 -4.11
C ALA A 2 6.26 46.03 -5.12
N LYS A 3 6.97 47.15 -5.32
CA LYS A 3 6.60 48.21 -6.27
C LYS A 3 6.62 47.79 -7.75
N ILE A 4 7.41 46.77 -8.11
CA ILE A 4 7.54 46.26 -9.48
C ILE A 4 6.41 45.25 -9.78
N THR A 5 6.03 44.44 -8.79
CA THR A 5 4.90 43.50 -8.91
C THR A 5 3.57 44.24 -9.02
N ILE A 6 3.38 45.35 -8.31
CA ILE A 6 2.18 46.19 -8.40
C ILE A 6 2.04 46.81 -9.79
N LEU A 7 3.13 47.37 -10.35
CA LEU A 7 3.13 47.93 -11.71
C LEU A 7 2.84 46.89 -12.80
N ASP A 8 3.26 45.63 -12.61
CA ASP A 8 2.96 44.53 -13.54
C ASP A 8 1.49 44.08 -13.45
N GLU A 9 0.87 44.14 -12.27
CA GLU A 9 -0.57 43.89 -12.13
C GLU A 9 -1.41 45.04 -12.69
N ASP A 10 -1.02 46.29 -12.45
CA ASP A 10 -1.71 47.48 -13.00
C ASP A 10 -1.71 47.45 -14.53
N LEU A 11 -0.58 47.11 -15.15
CA LEU A 11 -0.48 46.97 -16.61
C LEU A 11 -1.36 45.84 -17.17
N LYS A 12 -1.53 44.74 -16.41
CA LYS A 12 -2.43 43.65 -16.78
C LYS A 12 -3.90 44.06 -16.67
N ILE A 13 -4.25 44.85 -15.65
CA ILE A 13 -5.59 45.37 -15.46
C ILE A 13 -5.95 46.29 -16.64
N GLU A 14 -5.10 47.28 -16.95
CA GLU A 14 -5.30 48.18 -18.08
C GLU A 14 -5.47 47.41 -19.41
N ALA A 15 -4.62 46.41 -19.65
CA ALA A 15 -4.71 45.57 -20.85
C ALA A 15 -6.00 44.72 -20.92
N MET A 16 -6.58 44.34 -19.78
CA MET A 16 -7.86 43.62 -19.72
C MET A 16 -9.06 44.56 -19.89
N GLU A 17 -9.00 45.76 -19.30
CA GLU A 17 -10.01 46.80 -19.50
C GLU A 17 -10.10 47.22 -20.97
N ASP A 18 -8.95 47.43 -21.61
CA ASP A 18 -8.86 47.74 -23.04
C ASP A 18 -9.52 46.67 -23.92
N LYS A 19 -9.31 45.39 -23.58
CA LYS A 19 -9.93 44.25 -24.28
C LYS A 19 -11.42 44.14 -24.01
N MET A 20 -11.85 44.48 -22.79
CA MET A 20 -13.26 44.48 -22.41
C MET A 20 -14.02 45.56 -23.19
N LEU A 21 -13.48 46.78 -23.27
CA LEU A 21 -14.06 47.90 -24.01
C LEU A 21 -14.13 47.62 -25.52
N LYS A 22 -13.12 46.95 -26.08
CA LYS A 22 -13.08 46.55 -27.50
C LYS A 22 -14.02 45.39 -27.83
N ASN A 23 -14.61 44.71 -26.84
CA ASN A 23 -15.51 43.59 -27.08
C ASN A 23 -16.88 44.08 -27.57
N PRO A 24 -17.40 43.60 -28.72
CA PRO A 24 -18.72 44.00 -29.24
C PRO A 24 -19.90 43.78 -28.28
N LEU A 25 -19.73 42.90 -27.29
CA LEU A 25 -20.74 42.61 -26.28
C LEU A 25 -20.77 43.64 -25.13
N HIS A 26 -19.74 44.48 -24.98
CA HIS A 26 -19.61 45.44 -23.87
C HIS A 26 -20.78 46.43 -23.79
N SER A 27 -21.27 46.90 -24.94
CA SER A 27 -22.37 47.86 -25.04
C SER A 27 -23.75 47.21 -25.26
N ASN A 28 -23.85 45.87 -25.20
CA ASN A 28 -25.10 45.16 -25.48
C ASN A 28 -26.04 45.18 -24.25
N PRO A 29 -27.27 45.69 -24.35
CA PRO A 29 -28.23 45.74 -23.23
C PRO A 29 -28.61 44.36 -22.68
N HIS A 30 -28.56 43.31 -23.51
CA HIS A 30 -28.86 41.93 -23.12
C HIS A 30 -27.66 41.17 -22.56
N LEU A 31 -26.50 41.84 -22.40
CA LEU A 31 -25.29 41.22 -21.86
C LEU A 31 -25.52 40.50 -20.53
N PRO A 32 -26.28 41.02 -19.54
CA PRO A 32 -26.51 40.33 -18.28
C PRO A 32 -27.23 38.98 -18.47
N GLU A 33 -28.25 38.95 -19.33
CA GLU A 33 -29.03 37.73 -19.61
C GLU A 33 -28.18 36.69 -20.35
N LEU A 34 -27.44 37.12 -21.37
CA LEU A 34 -26.51 36.29 -22.13
C LEU A 34 -25.38 35.74 -21.25
N TYR A 35 -24.86 36.56 -20.34
CA TYR A 35 -23.81 36.16 -19.41
C TYR A 35 -24.32 35.11 -18.42
N VAL A 36 -25.52 35.28 -17.87
CA VAL A 36 -26.15 34.27 -16.99
C VAL A 36 -26.37 32.95 -17.74
N ALA A 37 -26.85 33.00 -18.98
CA ALA A 37 -27.02 31.81 -19.82
C ALA A 37 -25.67 31.13 -20.12
N TYR A 38 -24.63 31.91 -20.44
CA TYR A 38 -23.28 31.41 -20.67
C TYR A 38 -22.67 30.79 -19.40
N ALA A 39 -22.78 31.45 -18.25
CA ALA A 39 -22.31 30.93 -16.96
C ALA A 39 -22.98 29.60 -16.61
N LYS A 40 -24.30 29.47 -16.85
CA LYS A 40 -25.01 28.21 -16.69
C LYS A 40 -24.48 27.12 -17.63
N LYS A 41 -24.23 27.45 -18.90
CA LYS A 41 -23.62 26.53 -19.87
C LYS A 41 -22.24 26.06 -19.42
N VAL A 42 -21.37 26.98 -18.97
CA VAL A 42 -20.02 26.65 -18.47
C VAL A 42 -20.10 25.72 -17.26
N LYS A 43 -20.97 26.03 -16.28
CA LYS A 43 -21.17 25.18 -15.10
C LYS A 43 -21.61 23.76 -15.46
N VAL A 44 -22.56 23.62 -16.40
CA VAL A 44 -22.98 22.30 -16.89
C VAL A 44 -21.86 21.60 -17.64
N GLN A 45 -21.05 22.30 -18.44
CA GLN A 45 -19.90 21.72 -19.12
C GLN A 45 -18.83 21.22 -18.13
N GLU A 46 -18.58 21.95 -17.05
CA GLU A 46 -17.71 21.51 -15.97
C GLU A 46 -18.25 20.27 -15.26
N GLN A 47 -19.55 20.23 -14.97
CA GLN A 47 -20.21 19.06 -14.41
C GLN A 47 -20.09 17.84 -15.34
N VAL A 48 -20.31 18.01 -16.64
CA VAL A 48 -20.14 16.95 -17.64
C VAL A 48 -18.69 16.46 -17.69
N ARG A 49 -17.70 17.36 -17.66
CA ARG A 49 -16.28 16.98 -17.63
C ARG A 49 -15.93 16.21 -16.36
N SER A 50 -16.41 16.66 -15.20
CA SER A 50 -16.21 15.99 -13.91
C SER A 50 -16.83 14.59 -13.91
N LEU A 51 -18.09 14.47 -14.33
CA LEU A 51 -18.79 13.19 -14.41
C LEU A 51 -18.11 12.23 -15.39
N LYS A 52 -17.67 12.70 -16.56
CA LYS A 52 -16.86 11.87 -17.47
C LYS A 52 -15.59 11.38 -16.79
N LYS A 53 -14.86 12.24 -16.08
CA LYS A 53 -13.64 11.82 -15.35
C LYS A 53 -13.96 10.76 -14.29
N GLN A 54 -15.08 10.90 -13.57
CA GLN A 54 -15.52 9.91 -12.59
C GLN A 54 -15.88 8.57 -13.24
N ILE A 55 -16.61 8.58 -14.36
CA ILE A 55 -16.95 7.36 -15.11
C ILE A 55 -15.69 6.62 -15.56
N TRP A 56 -14.71 7.34 -16.12
CA TRP A 56 -13.44 6.75 -16.54
C TRP A 56 -12.61 6.22 -15.36
N ALA A 57 -12.63 6.91 -14.22
CA ALA A 57 -11.96 6.44 -13.00
C ALA A 57 -12.65 5.21 -12.38
N SER A 58 -13.95 5.04 -12.60
CA SER A 58 -14.72 3.89 -12.11
C SER A 58 -14.72 2.70 -13.06
N GLN A 59 -14.21 2.84 -14.28
CA GLN A 59 -14.20 1.75 -15.26
C GLN A 59 -13.17 0.67 -14.92
N ASP A 60 -13.56 -0.59 -15.16
CA ASP A 60 -12.83 -1.84 -14.89
C ASP A 60 -11.39 -1.89 -15.43
N VAL A 61 -11.03 -1.00 -16.35
CA VAL A 61 -9.68 -0.87 -16.93
C VAL A 61 -8.61 -0.70 -15.85
N LEU A 62 -8.88 0.11 -14.82
CA LEU A 62 -7.95 0.29 -13.70
C LEU A 62 -7.73 -1.00 -12.88
N GLN A 63 -8.75 -1.85 -12.78
CA GLN A 63 -8.64 -3.14 -12.10
C GLN A 63 -7.90 -4.16 -12.97
N LEU A 64 -8.14 -4.15 -14.28
CA LEU A 64 -7.44 -5.01 -15.24
C LEU A 64 -5.94 -4.71 -15.29
N ASP A 65 -5.55 -3.44 -15.24
CA ASP A 65 -4.13 -3.08 -15.25
C ASP A 65 -3.43 -3.49 -13.95
N LYS A 66 -4.10 -3.35 -12.80
CA LYS A 66 -3.61 -3.90 -11.52
C LYS A 66 -3.45 -5.42 -11.59
N LEU A 67 -4.44 -6.13 -12.16
CA LEU A 67 -4.38 -7.58 -12.33
C LEU A 67 -3.22 -8.01 -13.22
N LYS A 68 -2.99 -7.31 -14.35
CA LYS A 68 -1.84 -7.57 -15.23
C LYS A 68 -0.51 -7.40 -14.50
N CYS A 69 -0.35 -6.32 -13.74
CA CYS A 69 0.85 -6.09 -12.94
C CYS A 69 1.05 -7.18 -11.89
N ARG A 70 -0.02 -7.60 -11.19
CA ARG A 70 0.04 -8.71 -10.21
C ARG A 70 0.42 -10.03 -10.86
N LYS A 71 -0.19 -10.39 -11.99
CA LYS A 71 0.18 -11.60 -12.76
C LYS A 71 1.65 -11.58 -13.18
N CYS A 72 2.16 -10.42 -13.61
CA CYS A 72 3.57 -10.27 -13.96
C CYS A 72 4.50 -10.65 -12.79
N VAL A 73 4.20 -10.17 -11.58
CA VAL A 73 4.97 -10.50 -10.37
C VAL A 73 4.85 -11.99 -10.04
N LEU A 74 3.64 -12.56 -10.07
CA LEU A 74 3.43 -13.99 -9.79
C LEU A 74 4.19 -14.89 -10.76
N ARG A 75 4.25 -14.51 -12.05
CA ARG A 75 5.05 -15.22 -13.05
C ARG A 75 6.55 -15.07 -12.81
N GLN A 76 7.01 -13.88 -12.43
CA GLN A 76 8.41 -13.63 -12.13
C GLN A 76 8.90 -14.44 -10.91
N LEU A 77 8.03 -14.63 -9.91
CA LEU A 77 8.34 -15.40 -8.70
C LEU A 77 8.13 -16.92 -8.86
N GLY A 78 7.55 -17.36 -9.99
CA GLY A 78 7.28 -18.77 -10.26
C GLY A 78 6.06 -19.33 -9.51
N PHE A 79 5.09 -18.50 -9.15
CA PHE A 79 3.81 -18.94 -8.60
C PHE A 79 2.85 -19.38 -9.71
N VAL A 80 3.03 -18.82 -10.91
CA VAL A 80 2.21 -19.09 -12.10
C VAL A 80 3.14 -19.15 -13.32
N THR A 81 2.85 -20.04 -14.25
CA THR A 81 3.58 -20.17 -15.53
C THR A 81 3.24 -19.04 -16.52
N SER A 82 3.94 -18.99 -17.65
CA SER A 82 3.66 -18.02 -18.73
C SER A 82 2.23 -18.12 -19.28
N ASP A 83 1.63 -19.31 -19.23
CA ASP A 83 0.29 -19.60 -19.73
C ASP A 83 -0.81 -19.43 -18.67
N ASP A 84 -0.50 -18.74 -17.57
CA ASP A 84 -1.42 -18.51 -16.45
C ASP A 84 -1.87 -19.77 -15.70
N ILE A 85 -1.09 -20.85 -15.78
CA ILE A 85 -1.31 -22.09 -15.02
C ILE A 85 -0.57 -22.00 -13.68
N VAL A 86 -1.27 -22.28 -12.58
CA VAL A 86 -0.72 -22.29 -11.21
C VAL A 86 0.38 -23.34 -11.09
N ASP A 87 1.53 -22.94 -10.56
CA ASP A 87 2.67 -23.82 -10.27
C ASP A 87 2.66 -24.28 -8.80
N VAL A 88 3.57 -25.17 -8.38
CA VAL A 88 3.61 -25.73 -7.02
C VAL A 88 3.71 -24.66 -5.95
N LYS A 89 4.52 -23.61 -6.16
CA LYS A 89 4.57 -22.44 -5.26
C LYS A 89 3.21 -21.78 -5.12
N GLY A 90 2.48 -21.64 -6.22
CA GLY A 90 1.12 -21.10 -6.25
C GLY A 90 0.14 -21.96 -5.45
N CYS A 91 0.22 -23.29 -5.59
CA CYS A 91 -0.60 -24.20 -4.78
C CYS A 91 -0.32 -24.04 -3.28
N VAL A 92 0.95 -23.97 -2.88
CA VAL A 92 1.31 -23.76 -1.46
C VAL A 92 0.79 -22.42 -0.95
N ALA A 93 0.93 -21.34 -1.73
CA ALA A 93 0.39 -20.04 -1.35
C ALA A 93 -1.14 -20.03 -1.22
N CYS A 94 -1.86 -20.84 -1.99
CA CYS A 94 -3.32 -20.94 -1.89
C CYS A 94 -3.81 -21.60 -0.60
N GLU A 95 -2.97 -22.38 0.08
CA GLU A 95 -3.30 -23.00 1.37
C GLU A 95 -3.03 -22.06 2.56
N LEU A 96 -2.33 -20.94 2.35
CA LEU A 96 -2.08 -19.96 3.40
C LEU A 96 -3.31 -19.05 3.55
N SER A 97 -3.94 -19.10 4.72
CA SER A 97 -5.17 -18.33 5.00
C SER A 97 -4.89 -16.90 5.48
N SER A 98 -3.69 -16.68 6.03
CA SER A 98 -3.32 -15.50 6.80
C SER A 98 -1.85 -15.13 6.61
N GLY A 99 -1.53 -13.84 6.70
CA GLY A 99 -0.16 -13.32 6.52
C GLY A 99 0.18 -12.95 5.07
N ASP A 100 1.45 -12.68 4.79
CA ASP A 100 1.94 -12.42 3.43
C ASP A 100 2.29 -13.76 2.75
N GLU A 101 1.36 -14.28 1.93
CA GLU A 101 1.45 -15.62 1.36
C GLU A 101 2.62 -15.78 0.39
N LEU A 102 2.99 -14.69 -0.32
CA LEU A 102 4.11 -14.69 -1.25
C LEU A 102 5.44 -14.81 -0.52
N LEU A 103 5.64 -13.98 0.50
CA LEU A 103 6.87 -14.01 1.29
C LEU A 103 7.01 -15.32 2.06
N LEU A 104 5.93 -15.77 2.72
CA LEU A 104 5.98 -17.02 3.49
C LEU A 104 6.29 -18.22 2.59
N THR A 105 5.67 -18.30 1.41
CA THR A 105 5.97 -19.35 0.43
C THR A 105 7.42 -19.27 -0.04
N GLU A 106 7.95 -18.08 -0.35
CA GLU A 106 9.36 -17.92 -0.72
C GLU A 106 10.32 -18.38 0.39
N LEU A 107 10.02 -18.09 1.65
CA LEU A 107 10.83 -18.56 2.79
C LEU A 107 10.79 -20.09 2.94
N ILE A 108 9.63 -20.70 2.73
CA ILE A 108 9.47 -22.17 2.72
C ILE A 108 10.34 -22.78 1.61
N PHE A 109 10.23 -22.27 0.38
CA PHE A 109 10.99 -22.80 -0.76
C PHE A 109 12.50 -22.51 -0.68
N ASN A 110 12.91 -21.42 -0.02
CA ASN A 110 14.32 -21.15 0.29
C ASN A 110 14.86 -22.04 1.41
N GLY A 111 13.99 -22.81 2.08
CA GLY A 111 14.38 -23.78 3.10
C GLY A 111 14.85 -23.18 4.42
N ILE A 112 14.51 -21.91 4.71
CA ILE A 112 14.99 -21.25 5.94
C ILE A 112 14.53 -22.01 7.19
N PHE A 113 13.28 -22.50 7.18
CA PHE A 113 12.68 -23.21 8.32
C PHE A 113 13.33 -24.56 8.61
N ASN A 114 14.07 -25.14 7.66
CA ASN A 114 14.77 -26.42 7.86
C ASN A 114 15.93 -26.31 8.86
N ALA A 115 16.51 -25.12 9.00
CA ALA A 115 17.63 -24.86 9.90
C ALA A 115 17.19 -24.27 11.25
N LEU A 116 15.90 -23.98 11.43
CA LEU A 116 15.36 -23.34 12.63
C LEU A 116 14.78 -24.37 13.59
N SER A 117 14.91 -24.09 14.89
CA SER A 117 14.16 -24.84 15.92
C SER A 117 12.67 -24.49 15.88
N LEU A 118 11.81 -25.33 16.47
CA LEU A 118 10.36 -25.08 16.52
C LEU A 118 10.03 -23.73 17.15
N GLU A 119 10.77 -23.33 18.19
CA GLU A 119 10.61 -22.06 18.88
C GLU A 119 11.05 -20.87 18.02
N GLN A 120 12.11 -21.04 17.21
CA GLN A 120 12.55 -20.05 16.24
C GLN A 120 11.54 -19.91 15.08
N CYS A 121 10.97 -21.02 14.60
CA CYS A 121 9.91 -21.01 13.59
C CYS A 121 8.70 -20.21 14.09
N ALA A 122 8.16 -20.55 15.27
CA ALA A 122 7.02 -19.86 15.85
C ALA A 122 7.29 -18.35 16.04
N ALA A 123 8.49 -18.01 16.53
CA ALA A 123 8.89 -16.62 16.67
C ALA A 123 8.96 -15.88 15.34
N LEU A 124 9.51 -16.48 14.28
CA LEU A 124 9.56 -15.86 12.96
C LEU A 124 8.16 -15.69 12.35
N LEU A 125 7.30 -16.71 12.47
CA LEU A 125 5.92 -16.68 11.98
C LEU A 125 5.06 -15.62 12.70
N SER A 126 5.38 -15.29 13.96
CA SER A 126 4.68 -14.23 14.69
C SER A 126 4.73 -12.87 13.98
N CYS A 127 5.78 -12.60 13.19
CA CYS A 127 5.94 -11.38 12.40
C CYS A 127 4.88 -11.23 11.29
N PHE A 128 4.30 -12.33 10.80
CA PHE A 128 3.31 -12.32 9.72
C PHE A 128 1.88 -12.05 10.22
N ILE A 129 1.64 -12.28 11.51
CA ILE A 129 0.31 -12.34 12.10
C ILE A 129 0.05 -11.17 13.05
N PHE A 130 1.12 -10.59 13.60
CA PHE A 130 0.98 -9.54 14.59
C PHE A 130 0.56 -8.21 13.95
N ASP A 131 -0.69 -7.81 14.18
CA ASP A 131 -1.24 -6.55 13.66
C ASP A 131 -1.08 -5.35 14.61
N GLY A 132 -0.47 -5.52 15.80
CA GLY A 132 -0.34 -4.44 16.78
C GLY A 132 0.62 -3.31 16.37
N GLU A 133 0.55 -2.16 17.04
CA GLU A 133 1.46 -1.04 16.78
C GLU A 133 2.85 -1.27 17.41
N SER A 134 3.90 -0.97 16.65
CA SER A 134 5.30 -0.99 17.09
C SER A 134 5.60 0.21 17.98
N LYS A 135 5.36 0.10 19.29
CA LYS A 135 5.56 1.22 20.25
C LYS A 135 6.90 1.18 20.98
N GLU A 136 7.62 0.06 20.92
CA GLU A 136 8.87 -0.15 21.65
C GLU A 136 9.99 -0.60 20.71
N GLU A 137 11.17 0.01 20.82
CA GLU A 137 12.40 -0.50 20.21
C GLU A 137 12.74 -1.85 20.84
N THR A 138 12.30 -2.93 20.20
CA THR A 138 12.52 -4.28 20.71
C THR A 138 13.86 -4.79 20.20
N LYS A 139 14.81 -5.02 21.11
CA LYS A 139 16.08 -5.68 20.77
C LYS A 139 15.82 -7.17 20.57
N VAL A 140 15.89 -7.59 19.31
CA VAL A 140 15.80 -9.01 18.93
C VAL A 140 17.04 -9.74 19.45
N LYS A 141 16.84 -10.90 20.09
CA LYS A 141 17.95 -11.73 20.59
C LYS A 141 18.83 -12.22 19.42
N ALA A 142 20.11 -12.46 19.70
CA ALA A 142 21.07 -12.90 18.68
C ALA A 142 20.63 -14.15 17.91
N GLU A 143 19.95 -15.08 18.59
CA GLU A 143 19.40 -16.32 18.02
C GLU A 143 18.25 -16.09 17.00
N LEU A 144 17.63 -14.92 17.03
CA LEU A 144 16.54 -14.52 16.13
C LEU A 144 16.97 -13.49 15.08
N ALA A 145 18.16 -12.90 15.24
CA ALA A 145 18.69 -11.91 14.31
C ALA A 145 18.99 -12.49 12.93
N ALA A 146 19.57 -13.70 12.86
CA ALA A 146 19.87 -14.35 11.58
C ALA A 146 18.60 -14.72 10.79
N PRO A 147 17.59 -15.40 11.36
CA PRO A 147 16.32 -15.67 10.67
C PRO A 147 15.61 -14.41 10.21
N LEU A 148 15.58 -13.38 11.05
CA LEU A 148 15.00 -12.08 10.74
C LEU A 148 15.71 -11.40 9.56
N CYS A 149 17.05 -11.46 9.51
CA CYS A 149 17.85 -10.88 8.43
C CYS A 149 17.50 -11.51 7.07
N VAL A 150 17.44 -12.84 7.00
CA VAL A 150 17.09 -13.56 5.77
C VAL A 150 15.66 -13.24 5.32
N MET A 151 14.72 -13.14 6.26
CA MET A 151 13.34 -12.73 5.97
C MET A 151 13.29 -11.31 5.37
N GLN A 152 14.02 -10.36 5.96
CA GLN A 152 14.10 -8.98 5.46
C GLN A 152 14.77 -8.90 4.07
N GLU A 153 15.79 -9.72 3.82
CA GLU A 153 16.45 -9.80 2.51
C GLU A 153 15.54 -10.40 1.44
N THR A 154 14.83 -11.49 1.76
CA THR A 154 13.81 -12.10 0.88
C THR A 154 12.70 -11.10 0.55
N THR A 155 12.25 -10.34 1.54
CA THR A 155 11.24 -9.28 1.34
C THR A 155 11.72 -8.20 0.38
N ARG A 156 12.99 -7.79 0.50
CA ARG A 156 13.60 -6.79 -0.37
C ARG A 156 13.65 -7.28 -1.82
N HIS A 157 13.92 -8.57 -2.02
CA HIS A 157 13.91 -9.22 -3.33
C HIS A 157 12.50 -9.22 -3.96
N ILE A 158 11.47 -9.59 -3.20
CA ILE A 158 10.08 -9.70 -3.69
C ILE A 158 9.46 -8.32 -3.96
N ALA A 159 9.50 -7.43 -2.97
CA ALA A 159 8.68 -6.22 -3.02
C ALA A 159 9.34 -5.06 -3.79
N ARG A 160 10.67 -5.08 -4.02
CA ARG A 160 11.48 -3.91 -4.46
C ARG A 160 11.13 -2.61 -3.73
N ARG A 161 10.47 -2.71 -2.57
CA ARG A 161 10.01 -1.62 -1.72
C ARG A 161 10.80 -1.69 -0.43
N THR A 162 10.95 -0.54 0.21
CA THR A 162 11.47 -0.46 1.58
C THR A 162 10.70 -1.44 2.45
N VAL A 163 11.43 -2.37 3.08
CA VAL A 163 10.92 -3.36 4.02
C VAL A 163 9.94 -2.63 4.93
N ALA A 164 8.63 -2.83 4.76
CA ALA A 164 7.69 -2.39 5.78
C ALA A 164 8.18 -3.07 7.06
N SER A 165 8.47 -2.28 8.10
CA SER A 165 9.12 -2.79 9.31
C SER A 165 8.28 -3.96 9.83
N PHE A 166 8.80 -5.18 9.69
CA PHE A 166 8.17 -6.32 10.33
C PHE A 166 8.08 -6.05 11.81
N LYS A 167 6.95 -6.42 12.38
CA LYS A 167 6.65 -6.17 13.78
C LYS A 167 7.27 -7.30 14.60
N VAL A 168 8.49 -7.04 15.06
CA VAL A 168 9.34 -8.02 15.75
C VAL A 168 9.12 -8.08 17.26
N GLU A 169 8.18 -7.28 17.79
CA GLU A 169 7.98 -7.05 19.22
C GLU A 169 7.57 -8.31 19.98
N LEU A 170 6.94 -9.26 19.29
CA LEU A 170 6.45 -10.50 19.89
C LEU A 170 7.33 -11.71 19.62
N MET A 171 8.39 -11.59 18.81
CA MET A 171 9.23 -12.74 18.47
C MET A 171 9.83 -13.38 19.73
N ASP A 172 10.38 -12.56 20.65
CA ASP A 172 10.98 -13.08 21.88
C ASP A 172 9.91 -13.65 22.85
N ALA A 173 8.76 -12.99 22.94
CA ALA A 173 7.66 -13.44 23.79
C ALA A 173 7.12 -14.81 23.31
N VAL A 174 6.93 -14.99 22.00
CA VAL A 174 6.47 -16.24 21.39
C VAL A 174 7.52 -17.34 21.56
N MET A 175 8.81 -17.03 21.37
CA MET A 175 9.88 -17.99 21.62
C MET A 175 9.91 -18.48 23.08
N GLN A 176 9.80 -17.56 24.04
CA GLN A 176 9.78 -17.91 25.47
C GLN A 176 8.56 -18.76 25.84
N TRP A 177 7.40 -18.46 25.23
CA TRP A 177 6.20 -19.28 25.39
C TRP A 177 6.42 -20.71 24.90
N CYS A 178 6.97 -20.88 23.69
CA CYS A 178 7.28 -22.20 23.15
C CYS A 178 8.30 -22.98 24.00
N ARG A 179 9.16 -22.27 24.75
CA ARG A 179 10.10 -22.85 25.74
C ARG A 179 9.44 -23.19 27.09
N GLY A 180 8.14 -22.96 27.26
CA GLY A 180 7.41 -23.27 28.49
C GLY A 180 7.50 -22.21 29.60
N THR A 181 7.86 -20.97 29.26
CA THR A 181 7.89 -19.86 30.23
C THR A 181 6.46 -19.51 30.65
N SER A 182 6.25 -19.16 31.92
CA SER A 182 4.91 -18.88 32.42
C SER A 182 4.32 -17.60 31.80
N PHE A 183 2.99 -17.56 31.65
CA PHE A 183 2.30 -16.37 31.13
C PHE A 183 2.58 -15.10 31.96
N GLN A 184 2.75 -15.27 33.28
CA GLN A 184 3.04 -14.16 34.19
C GLN A 184 4.38 -13.49 33.91
N ASP A 185 5.36 -14.27 33.41
CA ASP A 185 6.70 -13.78 33.11
C ASP A 185 6.78 -13.08 31.76
N ILE A 186 5.98 -13.51 30.78
CA ILE A 186 6.00 -12.98 29.41
C ILE A 186 5.34 -11.59 29.31
N LYS A 187 4.36 -11.27 30.17
CA LYS A 187 3.73 -9.93 30.34
C LYS A 187 3.24 -9.23 29.06
N LYS A 188 3.02 -9.97 27.96
CA LYS A 188 2.48 -9.46 26.70
C LYS A 188 1.10 -10.06 26.45
N GLY A 189 0.03 -9.34 26.82
CA GLY A 189 -1.36 -9.82 26.65
C GLY A 189 -1.79 -10.08 25.20
N SER A 190 -1.03 -9.59 24.22
CA SER A 190 -1.23 -9.90 22.79
C SER A 190 -0.83 -11.33 22.41
N ILE A 191 -0.06 -12.04 23.25
CA ILE A 191 0.48 -13.36 22.91
C ILE A 191 -0.62 -14.40 22.68
N ILE A 192 -1.71 -14.37 23.47
CA ILE A 192 -2.84 -15.30 23.32
C ILE A 192 -3.48 -15.15 21.93
N ARG A 193 -3.68 -13.90 21.48
CA ARG A 193 -4.23 -13.61 20.16
C ARG A 193 -3.30 -14.05 19.04
N VAL A 194 -1.99 -13.90 19.22
CA VAL A 194 -1.02 -14.36 18.22
C VAL A 194 -1.00 -15.88 18.12
N PHE A 195 -1.08 -16.61 19.23
CA PHE A 195 -1.15 -18.08 19.18
C PHE A 195 -2.41 -18.58 18.51
N HIS A 196 -3.57 -17.99 18.79
CA HIS A 196 -4.80 -18.38 18.12
C HIS A 196 -4.73 -18.16 16.60
N ARG A 197 -4.13 -17.04 16.17
CA ARG A 197 -3.93 -16.77 14.75
C ARG A 197 -2.78 -17.54 14.11
N LEU A 198 -1.79 -18.00 14.90
CA LEU A 198 -0.75 -18.93 14.44
C LEU A 198 -1.34 -20.31 14.15
N GLU A 199 -2.33 -20.74 14.95
CA GLU A 199 -3.10 -21.96 14.65
C GLU A 199 -3.92 -21.81 13.37
N GLU A 200 -4.43 -20.61 13.08
CA GLU A 200 -5.17 -20.30 11.85
C GLU A 200 -4.28 -20.09 10.61
N LEU A 201 -2.95 -20.02 10.74
CA LEU A 201 -2.04 -19.69 9.63
C LEU A 201 -2.07 -20.76 8.51
N PHE A 202 -2.50 -21.99 8.82
CA PHE A 202 -2.62 -23.12 7.91
C PHE A 202 -4.07 -23.63 7.83
#